data_AF-A0A965PJQ5-F1
#
_entry.id   AF-A0A965PJQ5-F1
#
_cell.length_a   1.000
_cell.length_b   1.000
_cell.length_c   1.000
_cell.angle_alpha   90.00
_cell.angle_beta   90.00
_cell.angle_gamma   90.00
#
_symmetry.space_group_name_H-M   'P 1'
#
loop_
_entity.id
_entity.type
_entity.pdbx_description
1 polymer ?
#
loop_
_entity_poly.entity_id
_entity_poly.type
_entity_poly.pdbx_seq_one_letter_code
_entity_poly.pdbx_strand_id
1 'polypeptide(L)'
;MTFEELRLCMAIHRANLGGRDRTRTGDRHRAVGQVFWHWLHLFGDSRFPWSIDDVLHWSMQYRKSRASKMKVQVALAHGDTCYFRNRGKGPCCDRAEWGHLVPRCRGGADTVENGQIECRAHNHQRGVNGNVMTIEEYLASPLSTDKKPLIV
;
A
#
# COMPACT_ATOMS: atom_id res chain seq x y z
N MET A 1 -2.65 -3.58 6.46
CA MET A 1 -2.71 -3.45 4.99
C MET A 1 -1.61 -4.29 4.38
N THR A 2 -1.97 -5.48 3.92
CA THR A 2 -1.18 -6.30 3.01
C THR A 2 -1.20 -5.70 1.60
N PHE A 3 -0.40 -6.23 0.68
CA PHE A 3 -0.46 -5.86 -0.74
C PHE A 3 -1.83 -6.17 -1.37
N GLU A 4 -2.45 -7.29 -1.05
CA GLU A 4 -3.80 -7.62 -1.54
C GLU A 4 -4.86 -6.65 -0.99
N GLU A 5 -4.79 -6.32 0.30
CA GLU A 5 -5.67 -5.31 0.92
C GLU A 5 -5.48 -3.92 0.29
N LEU A 6 -4.24 -3.57 -0.09
CA LEU A 6 -3.93 -2.32 -0.81
C LEU A 6 -4.62 -2.30 -2.19
N ARG A 7 -4.54 -3.40 -2.94
CA ARG A 7 -5.20 -3.55 -4.25
C ARG A 7 -6.71 -3.40 -4.14
N LEU A 8 -7.32 -4.02 -3.13
CA LEU A 8 -8.74 -3.82 -2.83
C LEU A 8 -9.04 -2.33 -2.56
N CYS A 9 -8.23 -1.67 -1.74
CA CYS A 9 -8.42 -0.25 -1.43
C CYS A 9 -8.24 0.66 -2.66
N MET A 10 -7.37 0.32 -3.59
CA MET A 10 -7.23 1.03 -4.88
C MET A 10 -8.52 0.94 -5.71
N ALA A 11 -9.09 -0.26 -5.82
CA ALA A 11 -10.36 -0.46 -6.52
C ALA A 11 -11.51 0.30 -5.82
N ILE A 12 -11.58 0.26 -4.48
CA ILE A 12 -12.55 1.03 -3.71
C ILE A 12 -12.37 2.54 -3.92
N HIS A 13 -11.14 3.04 -3.98
CA HIS A 13 -10.85 4.44 -4.23
C HIS A 13 -11.36 4.89 -5.60
N ARG A 14 -11.09 4.10 -6.65
CA ARG A 14 -11.58 4.37 -8.01
C ARG A 14 -13.10 4.29 -8.12
N ALA A 15 -13.72 3.34 -7.43
CA ALA A 15 -15.18 3.21 -7.37
C ALA A 15 -15.87 4.43 -6.72
N ASN A 16 -15.13 5.24 -5.96
CA ASN A 16 -15.60 6.47 -5.32
C ASN A 16 -17.00 6.30 -4.70
N LEU A 17 -17.19 5.23 -3.92
CA LEU A 17 -18.51 4.78 -3.49
C LEU A 17 -19.31 5.86 -2.71
N GLY A 18 -18.67 6.93 -2.24
CA GLY A 18 -19.26 7.97 -1.39
C GLY A 18 -19.27 7.57 0.10
N GLY A 19 -19.48 8.56 0.96
CA GLY A 19 -19.38 8.42 2.42
C GLY A 19 -20.68 8.05 3.16
N ARG A 20 -21.77 7.72 2.45
CA ARG A 20 -23.04 7.38 3.07
C ARG A 20 -23.06 5.94 3.59
N ASP A 21 -23.77 5.74 4.69
CA ASP A 21 -24.10 4.40 5.19
C ASP A 21 -25.00 3.68 4.17
N ARG A 22 -24.62 2.43 3.85
CA ARG A 22 -25.35 1.56 2.92
C ARG A 22 -26.03 0.46 3.72
N THR A 23 -27.18 0.81 4.30
CA THR A 23 -27.92 -0.10 5.19
C THR A 23 -28.71 -1.17 4.41
N ARG A 24 -29.14 -0.87 3.17
CA ARG A 24 -29.91 -1.81 2.34
C ARG A 24 -29.00 -2.79 1.60
N THR A 25 -29.40 -4.06 1.54
CA THR A 25 -28.69 -5.12 0.82
C THR A 25 -28.40 -4.74 -0.64
N GLY A 26 -29.38 -4.20 -1.36
CA GLY A 26 -29.20 -3.79 -2.76
C GLY A 26 -28.09 -2.75 -2.99
N ASP A 27 -27.93 -1.80 -2.06
CA ASP A 27 -26.89 -0.78 -2.14
C ASP A 27 -25.49 -1.38 -1.90
N ARG A 28 -25.41 -2.37 -1.00
CA ARG A 28 -24.17 -3.11 -0.71
C ARG A 28 -23.72 -3.91 -1.94
N HIS A 29 -24.64 -4.65 -2.58
CA HIS A 29 -24.34 -5.40 -3.80
C HIS A 29 -23.91 -4.49 -4.96
N ARG A 30 -24.60 -3.35 -5.15
CA ARG A 30 -24.21 -2.36 -6.18
C ARG A 30 -22.81 -1.81 -5.93
N ALA A 31 -22.49 -1.49 -4.68
CA ALA A 31 -21.17 -1.01 -4.32
C ALA A 31 -20.07 -2.04 -4.63
N VAL A 32 -20.30 -3.32 -4.29
CA VAL A 32 -19.35 -4.39 -4.61
C VAL A 32 -19.22 -4.59 -6.13
N GLY A 33 -20.31 -4.52 -6.88
CA GLY A 33 -20.27 -4.57 -8.34
C GLY A 33 -19.40 -3.47 -8.96
N GLN A 34 -19.48 -2.24 -8.44
CA GLN A 34 -18.60 -1.14 -8.87
C GLN A 34 -17.14 -1.40 -8.51
N VAL A 35 -16.86 -1.87 -7.29
CA VAL A 35 -15.49 -2.22 -6.87
C VAL A 35 -14.92 -3.35 -7.72
N PHE A 36 -15.71 -4.38 -8.03
CA PHE A 36 -15.30 -5.48 -8.90
C PHE A 36 -14.97 -5.00 -10.31
N TRP A 37 -15.79 -4.11 -10.88
CA TRP A 37 -15.50 -3.52 -12.20
C TRP A 37 -14.14 -2.79 -12.20
N HIS A 38 -13.87 -1.99 -11.17
CA HIS A 38 -12.58 -1.30 -11.05
C HIS A 38 -11.41 -2.25 -10.74
N TRP A 39 -11.64 -3.31 -9.97
CA TRP A 39 -10.64 -4.36 -9.74
C TRP A 39 -10.23 -5.03 -11.06
N LEU A 40 -11.21 -5.45 -11.86
CA LEU A 40 -10.97 -6.05 -13.17
C LEU A 40 -10.22 -5.09 -14.09
N HIS A 41 -10.60 -3.81 -14.09
CA HIS A 41 -9.93 -2.80 -14.92
C HIS A 41 -8.49 -2.49 -14.48
N LEU A 42 -8.24 -2.39 -13.16
CA LEU A 42 -6.91 -2.09 -12.63
C LEU A 42 -5.94 -3.25 -12.77
N PHE A 43 -6.42 -4.48 -12.62
CA PHE A 43 -5.56 -5.64 -12.41
C PHE A 43 -5.70 -6.72 -13.49
N GLY A 44 -6.69 -6.62 -14.38
CA GLY A 44 -6.99 -7.65 -15.37
C GLY A 44 -7.37 -9.00 -14.76
N ASP A 45 -7.75 -9.04 -13.48
CA ASP A 45 -8.03 -10.27 -12.74
C ASP A 45 -9.52 -10.39 -12.45
N SER A 46 -10.16 -11.44 -12.97
CA SER A 46 -11.56 -11.75 -12.70
C SER A 46 -11.76 -12.50 -11.39
N ARG A 47 -10.69 -13.00 -10.76
CA ARG A 47 -10.75 -13.58 -9.42
C ARG A 47 -10.89 -12.44 -8.44
N PHE A 48 -12.06 -12.32 -7.83
CA PHE A 48 -12.37 -11.30 -6.83
C PHE A 48 -12.53 -11.99 -5.47
N PRO A 49 -11.44 -12.17 -4.71
CA PRO A 49 -11.44 -13.00 -3.50
C PRO A 49 -12.01 -12.29 -2.28
N TRP A 50 -12.83 -11.25 -2.47
CA TRP A 50 -13.31 -10.38 -1.40
C TRP A 50 -14.81 -10.52 -1.22
N SER A 51 -15.23 -10.71 0.04
CA SER A 51 -16.64 -10.69 0.39
C SER A 51 -17.20 -9.26 0.40
N ILE A 52 -18.53 -9.16 0.47
CA ILE A 52 -19.21 -7.86 0.65
C ILE A 52 -18.76 -7.18 1.94
N ASP A 53 -18.56 -7.95 3.01
CA ASP A 53 -18.12 -7.42 4.30
C ASP A 53 -16.69 -6.90 4.23
N ASP A 54 -15.79 -7.56 3.50
CA ASP A 54 -14.42 -7.08 3.28
C ASP A 54 -14.41 -5.74 2.56
N VAL A 55 -15.18 -5.61 1.48
CA VAL A 55 -15.28 -4.37 0.71
C VAL A 55 -15.78 -3.23 1.59
N LEU A 56 -16.82 -3.48 2.39
CA LEU A 56 -17.39 -2.47 3.27
C LEU A 56 -16.44 -2.11 4.42
N HIS A 57 -15.83 -3.11 5.06
CA HIS A 57 -14.83 -2.95 6.10
C HIS A 57 -13.70 -2.05 5.60
N TRP A 58 -13.06 -2.41 4.49
CA TRP A 58 -11.96 -1.65 3.92
C TRP A 58 -12.40 -0.27 3.47
N SER A 59 -13.60 -0.12 2.86
CA SER A 59 -14.13 1.19 2.47
C SER A 59 -14.22 2.16 3.65
N MET A 60 -14.53 1.68 4.85
CA MET A 60 -14.55 2.50 6.06
C MET A 60 -13.14 2.72 6.61
N GLN A 61 -12.34 1.65 6.73
CA GLN A 61 -11.02 1.72 7.34
C GLN A 61 -10.07 2.65 6.58
N TYR A 62 -9.95 2.51 5.26
CA TYR A 62 -9.00 3.33 4.50
C TYR A 62 -9.42 4.81 4.48
N ARG A 63 -10.74 5.12 4.50
CA ARG A 63 -11.24 6.50 4.54
C ARG A 63 -10.91 7.24 5.83
N LYS A 64 -10.78 6.54 6.95
CA LYS A 64 -10.46 7.13 8.26
C LYS A 64 -8.98 7.47 8.41
N SER A 65 -8.10 6.75 7.72
CA SER A 65 -6.64 6.93 7.85
C SER A 65 -6.06 7.76 6.70
N ARG A 66 -5.53 8.95 7.02
CA ARG A 66 -4.77 9.78 6.05
C ARG A 66 -3.61 9.00 5.45
N ALA A 67 -2.89 8.22 6.27
CA ALA A 67 -1.79 7.38 5.81
C ALA A 67 -2.26 6.30 4.83
N SER A 68 -3.41 5.66 5.07
CA SER A 68 -3.97 4.68 4.14
C SER A 68 -4.41 5.32 2.82
N LYS A 69 -5.02 6.52 2.86
CA LYS A 69 -5.36 7.27 1.64
C LYS A 69 -4.12 7.59 0.82
N MET A 70 -3.08 8.11 1.46
CA MET A 70 -1.83 8.44 0.78
C MET A 70 -1.18 7.20 0.17
N LYS A 71 -1.15 6.08 0.91
CA LYS A 71 -0.66 4.80 0.40
C LYS A 71 -1.41 4.36 -0.87
N VAL A 72 -2.74 4.48 -0.90
CA VAL A 72 -3.54 4.16 -2.09
C VAL A 72 -3.25 5.10 -3.25
N GLN A 73 -3.11 6.41 -2.99
CA GLN A 73 -2.80 7.40 -4.03
C GLN A 73 -1.41 7.17 -4.64
N VAL A 74 -0.41 6.91 -3.79
CA VAL A 74 0.94 6.53 -4.21
C VAL A 74 0.91 5.23 -5.02
N ALA A 75 0.16 4.21 -4.57
CA ALA A 75 0.03 2.96 -5.32
C ALA A 75 -0.62 3.13 -6.69
N LEU A 76 -1.64 3.99 -6.79
CA LEU A 76 -2.30 4.32 -8.05
C LEU A 76 -1.40 5.12 -9.01
N ALA A 77 -0.47 5.92 -8.49
CA ALA A 77 0.44 6.73 -9.29
C ALA A 77 1.68 5.95 -9.75
N HIS A 78 2.28 5.17 -8.83
CA HIS A 78 3.63 4.60 -9.02
C HIS A 78 3.67 3.07 -9.01
N GLY A 79 2.55 2.41 -8.76
CA GLY A 79 2.42 0.96 -8.72
C GLY A 79 2.20 0.39 -7.31
N ASP A 80 1.63 -0.80 -7.25
CA ASP A 80 1.18 -1.47 -6.03
C ASP A 80 2.17 -2.50 -5.48
N THR A 81 3.35 -2.64 -6.07
CA THR A 81 4.38 -3.59 -5.61
C THR A 81 5.45 -2.90 -4.76
N CYS A 82 6.13 -3.67 -3.91
CA CYS A 82 7.29 -3.15 -3.19
C CYS A 82 8.36 -2.65 -4.18
N TYR A 83 8.80 -1.40 -4.03
CA TYR A 83 9.85 -0.79 -4.84
C TYR A 83 11.14 -1.63 -4.88
N PHE A 84 11.53 -2.24 -3.75
CA PHE A 84 12.76 -3.03 -3.61
C PHE A 84 12.63 -4.49 -4.08
N ARG A 85 11.45 -4.92 -4.52
CA ARG A 85 11.24 -6.27 -5.04
C ARG A 85 12.21 -6.51 -6.21
N ASN A 86 12.93 -7.63 -6.14
CA ASN A 86 13.91 -8.05 -7.16
C ASN A 86 15.06 -7.04 -7.40
N ARG A 87 15.40 -6.21 -6.40
CA ARG A 87 16.53 -5.27 -6.46
C ARG A 87 17.73 -5.66 -5.57
N GLY A 88 17.88 -6.95 -5.28
CA GLY A 88 19.01 -7.46 -4.48
C GLY A 88 18.95 -7.17 -2.98
N LYS A 89 17.75 -6.90 -2.42
CA LYS A 89 17.52 -6.63 -0.99
C LYS A 89 16.80 -7.74 -0.24
N GLY A 90 16.83 -8.96 -0.78
CA GLY A 90 16.14 -10.11 -0.20
C GLY A 90 14.63 -10.11 -0.43
N PRO A 91 13.91 -11.09 0.12
CA PRO A 91 12.49 -11.30 -0.11
C PRO A 91 11.64 -10.18 0.52
N CYS A 92 10.52 -9.87 -0.14
CA CYS A 92 9.50 -9.01 0.44
C CYS A 92 8.63 -9.79 1.42
N CYS A 93 8.15 -9.11 2.47
CA CYS A 93 6.98 -9.57 3.21
C CYS A 93 5.68 -9.09 2.52
N ASP A 94 4.54 -9.55 3.02
CA ASP A 94 3.20 -9.27 2.47
C ASP A 94 2.64 -7.90 2.91
N ARG A 95 3.22 -7.26 3.93
CA ARG A 95 2.75 -5.99 4.49
C ARG A 95 3.22 -4.81 3.66
N ALA A 96 2.28 -4.06 3.07
CA ALA A 96 2.57 -2.86 2.31
C ALA A 96 2.65 -1.63 3.23
N GLU A 97 3.65 -0.79 3.01
CA GLU A 97 3.90 0.47 3.69
C GLU A 97 4.11 1.61 2.70
N TRP A 98 3.87 2.83 3.17
CA TRP A 98 4.12 4.04 2.42
C TRP A 98 5.47 4.57 2.88
N GLY A 99 6.46 4.50 2.01
CA GLY A 99 7.79 5.08 2.19
C GLY A 99 7.91 6.42 1.50
N HIS A 100 8.98 7.14 1.84
CA HIS A 100 9.33 8.41 1.20
C HIS A 100 10.62 8.26 0.38
N LEU A 101 10.69 8.94 -0.77
CA LEU A 101 11.91 9.04 -1.57
C LEU A 101 12.95 9.85 -0.79
N VAL A 102 12.55 11.05 -0.37
CA VAL A 102 13.27 11.88 0.59
C VAL A 102 12.67 11.64 1.97
N PRO A 103 13.44 11.12 2.95
CA PRO A 103 12.95 10.91 4.31
C PRO A 103 12.41 12.19 4.97
N ARG A 104 11.37 12.06 5.81
CA ARG A 104 10.80 13.20 6.56
C ARG A 104 11.83 13.92 7.42
N CYS A 105 12.76 13.19 8.04
CA CYS A 105 13.85 13.78 8.84
C CYS A 105 14.83 14.63 8.01
N ARG A 106 14.81 14.49 6.68
CA ARG A 106 15.60 15.29 5.72
C ARG A 106 14.73 16.28 4.93
N GLY A 107 13.54 16.62 5.44
CA GLY A 107 12.63 17.60 4.83
C GLY A 107 11.70 17.05 3.74
N GLY A 108 11.62 15.74 3.56
CA GLY A 108 10.70 15.14 2.60
C GLY A 108 9.23 15.38 2.96
N ALA A 109 8.46 15.88 1.98
CA ALA A 109 7.05 16.19 2.15
C ALA A 109 6.14 14.95 2.03
N ASP A 110 4.96 15.04 2.64
CA ASP A 110 3.90 14.03 2.54
C ASP A 110 3.07 14.21 1.25
N THR A 111 3.68 13.94 0.11
CA THR A 111 3.05 14.07 -1.22
C THR A 111 3.10 12.75 -1.98
N VAL A 112 2.29 12.64 -3.04
CA VAL A 112 2.29 11.47 -3.92
C VAL A 112 3.61 11.36 -4.67
N GLU A 113 4.18 12.49 -5.09
CA GLU A 113 5.43 12.57 -5.84
C GLU A 113 6.63 12.13 -4.99
N ASN A 114 6.61 12.39 -3.68
CA ASN A 114 7.65 11.96 -2.75
C ASN A 114 7.37 10.57 -2.13
N GLY A 115 6.35 9.85 -2.60
CA GLY A 115 5.94 8.58 -2.04
C GLY A 115 6.35 7.38 -2.88
N GLN A 116 6.66 6.26 -2.22
CA GLN A 116 6.67 4.94 -2.85
C GLN A 116 5.94 3.89 -2.01
N ILE A 117 5.55 2.79 -2.65
CA ILE A 117 5.10 1.59 -1.95
C ILE A 117 6.30 0.68 -1.69
N GLU A 118 6.41 0.19 -0.47
CA GLU A 118 7.45 -0.74 -0.05
C GLU A 118 6.90 -1.72 0.97
N CYS A 119 7.55 -2.89 1.14
CA CYS A 119 7.14 -3.82 2.17
C CYS A 119 7.70 -3.40 3.53
N ARG A 120 6.99 -3.74 4.62
CA ARG A 120 7.40 -3.43 5.99
C ARG A 120 8.82 -3.90 6.33
N ALA A 121 9.23 -5.05 5.80
CA ALA A 121 10.57 -5.59 6.04
C ALA A 121 11.66 -4.66 5.47
N HIS A 122 11.50 -4.22 4.21
CA HIS A 122 12.43 -3.29 3.57
C HIS A 122 12.40 -1.90 4.20
N ASN A 123 11.22 -1.38 4.54
CA ASN A 123 11.11 -0.08 5.21
C ASN A 123 11.79 -0.09 6.59
N HIS A 124 11.57 -1.14 7.39
CA HIS A 124 12.21 -1.27 8.69
C HIS A 124 13.73 -1.34 8.57
N GLN A 125 14.25 -2.10 7.60
CA GLN A 125 15.69 -2.14 7.35
C GLN A 125 16.26 -0.78 6.91
N ARG A 126 15.49 0.00 6.15
CA ARG A 126 15.90 1.35 5.76
C ARG A 126 15.99 2.31 6.94
N GLY A 127 15.25 2.07 8.02
CA GLY A 127 15.22 2.88 9.24
C GLY A 127 16.11 2.39 10.39
N VAL A 128 17.08 1.52 10.13
CA VAL A 128 17.94 0.93 11.18
C VAL A 128 18.77 2.01 11.89
N ASN A 129 18.90 1.88 13.21
CA ASN A 129 19.68 2.78 14.08
C ASN A 129 19.23 4.24 14.08
N GLY A 130 17.94 4.51 13.84
CA GLY A 130 17.37 5.85 13.89
C GLY A 130 17.76 6.75 12.71
N ASN A 131 18.56 6.25 11.76
CA ASN A 131 18.83 6.93 10.50
C ASN A 131 17.98 6.32 9.38
N VAL A 132 17.05 7.11 8.85
CA VAL A 132 16.28 6.69 7.68
C VAL A 132 17.13 6.96 6.44
N MET A 133 17.60 5.87 5.82
CA MET A 133 18.37 5.95 4.58
C MET A 133 17.50 6.46 3.41
N THR A 134 18.10 7.13 2.43
CA THR A 134 17.47 7.33 1.12
C THR A 134 17.38 5.99 0.36
N ILE A 135 16.69 5.98 -0.78
CA ILE A 135 16.65 4.79 -1.64
C ILE A 135 18.05 4.39 -2.09
N GLU A 136 18.86 5.34 -2.53
CA GLU A 136 20.21 5.12 -3.04
C GLU A 136 21.14 4.60 -1.95
N GLU A 137 21.08 5.21 -0.75
CA GLU A 137 21.82 4.76 0.43
C GLU A 137 21.45 3.32 0.78
N TYR A 138 20.15 3.01 0.79
CA TYR A 138 19.69 1.65 1.10
C TYR A 138 20.12 0.66 0.04
N LEU A 139 19.99 0.99 -1.25
CA LEU A 139 20.42 0.15 -2.37
C LEU A 139 21.93 -0.14 -2.33
N ALA A 140 22.75 0.86 -1.99
CA ALA A 140 24.21 0.71 -1.84
C ALA A 140 24.62 -0.01 -0.54
N SER A 141 23.76 -0.03 0.49
CA SER A 141 24.09 -0.65 1.78
C SER A 141 24.21 -2.18 1.71
N PRO A 142 24.93 -2.83 2.65
CA PRO A 142 24.97 -4.30 2.74
C PRO A 142 23.71 -4.92 3.38
N LEU A 143 22.71 -4.10 3.75
CA LEU A 143 21.48 -4.58 4.36
C LEU A 143 20.64 -5.37 3.34
N SER A 144 20.06 -6.48 3.79
CA SER A 144 19.14 -7.33 3.03
C SER A 144 18.17 -8.02 3.98
N THR A 145 16.92 -8.22 3.56
CA THR A 145 15.91 -8.96 4.34
C THR A 145 16.19 -10.45 4.43
N ASP A 146 17.19 -10.97 3.71
CA ASP A 146 17.68 -12.35 3.84
C ASP A 146 18.36 -12.60 5.20
N LYS A 147 18.99 -11.56 5.76
CA LYS A 147 19.76 -11.67 7.00
C LYS A 147 18.84 -11.29 8.16
N LYS A 148 18.77 -12.16 9.18
CA LYS A 148 18.11 -11.81 10.45
C LYS A 148 18.69 -10.46 10.94
N PRO A 149 17.85 -9.54 11.46
CA PRO A 149 18.33 -8.27 11.97
C PRO A 149 19.41 -8.56 13.03
N LEU A 150 20.60 -7.99 12.83
CA LEU A 150 21.62 -7.95 13.88
C LEU A 150 21.01 -7.14 15.01
N ILE A 151 20.58 -7.84 16.06
CA ILE A 151 20.26 -7.22 17.34
C ILE A 151 21.61 -6.73 17.87
N VAL A 152 21.85 -5.42 17.79
CA VAL A 152 22.98 -4.75 18.43
C VAL A 152 22.44 -4.04 19.65
#